data_AF-A0AA88GTP3-F1
#
_entry.id   AF-A0AA88GTP3-F1
#
_cell.length_a   1.000
_cell.length_b   1.000
_cell.length_c   1.000
_cell.angle_alpha   90.00
_cell.angle_beta   90.00
_cell.angle_gamma   90.00
#
_symmetry.space_group_name_H-M   'P 1'
#
loop_
_entity.id
_entity.type
_entity.pdbx_description
1 polymer ?
#
loop_
_entity_poly.entity_id
_entity_poly.type
_entity_poly.pdbx_seq_one_letter_code
_entity_poly.pdbx_strand_id
1 'polypeptide(L)'
;MFFNSGIFTSSTTTTATTNNTLHSLNDTSVCHPLLLAQGNKSEVGLCDDHVSARVIAAVVLMVHTCLLVVSFGGLVYKLVKLSKNQSSQKVNFLTLARNPTLIVIGCSVGYACTFVMCTRILIGRKSYPCFIFTLVYYFCIPWIAGTTLLRFIRLIVLSWLNSVKMRIGKRELLHVTEKDMLLVDAKQSTGSNMTSLSTSGFSGSQTSVASSTNTLTRGSSYSLRMEDIFKLPKDTDVAATGDMQDEDVILKKDTLLQSFEKGRLIELLRFSVSSKFIYLFYGIITFIHVSIYLIIGGIDYYNFVNGIKTSSTNSRQAFVVDTYIFSPGGCGTGSYNTNIFISFLAIYAAFGALFAIIALLMKKDIWFVKIEIGFLSLNWIFFALLYGIPSLFSQITTLVDYYFPWVMTILFGCIADLIMSCFVPVFIYQKVDRGKRDMEIELASSNNSKEDNVIRKILTNSKWNALFLQFSEKSFASEDVMMWHAVEQFKKVTSEKLRIELFLKICDTYLRIGAPLELNIPRKDFGVPEIMALYTSLRASRQLSNKGNSPTTVTLPPTTSVSVFRTEVSEKSAISPTILVAPNIFDRVQICCEHNMLDNYTRFEAIYSKQLASELNITSSR
;
A
#
# COMPACT_ATOMS: atom_id res chain seq x y z
N MET A 1 -30.61 41.44 -19.70
CA MET A 1 -31.89 41.82 -20.34
C MET A 1 -33.01 41.69 -19.32
N PHE A 2 -33.31 42.78 -18.64
CA PHE A 2 -34.64 43.11 -18.12
C PHE A 2 -34.68 44.64 -18.11
N PHE A 3 -35.57 45.20 -18.91
CA PHE A 3 -35.82 46.63 -19.04
C PHE A 3 -36.55 47.12 -17.79
N ASN A 4 -36.08 48.23 -17.21
CA ASN A 4 -36.94 49.07 -16.40
C ASN A 4 -36.75 50.52 -16.85
N SER A 5 -37.83 51.08 -17.38
CA SER A 5 -37.96 52.43 -17.92
C SER A 5 -38.91 53.19 -16.99
N GLY A 6 -38.50 54.34 -16.48
CA GLY A 6 -39.35 55.19 -15.64
C GLY A 6 -38.55 56.39 -15.14
N ILE A 7 -38.46 57.48 -15.93
CA ILE A 7 -39.28 58.70 -15.85
C ILE A 7 -38.66 59.75 -14.90
N PHE A 8 -38.33 60.88 -15.53
CA PHE A 8 -38.00 62.19 -15.00
C PHE A 8 -39.02 62.69 -13.97
N THR A 9 -38.55 63.29 -12.86
CA THR A 9 -39.12 64.55 -12.33
C THR A 9 -38.18 65.26 -11.34
N SER A 10 -38.14 66.58 -11.50
CA SER A 10 -37.94 67.63 -10.49
C SER A 10 -36.60 67.73 -9.75
N SER A 11 -35.74 68.58 -10.31
CA SER A 11 -34.68 69.32 -9.61
C SER A 11 -35.27 70.17 -8.47
N THR A 12 -35.01 69.75 -7.23
CA THR A 12 -35.24 70.57 -6.04
C THR A 12 -33.88 70.91 -5.45
N THR A 13 -33.47 72.17 -5.61
CA THR A 13 -32.19 72.70 -5.12
C THR A 13 -32.30 72.94 -3.61
N THR A 14 -32.21 71.88 -2.82
CA THR A 14 -31.95 71.99 -1.38
C THR A 14 -30.46 72.22 -1.17
N THR A 15 -30.08 73.44 -0.80
CA THR A 15 -28.80 73.75 -0.16
C THR A 15 -28.73 73.02 1.18
N ALA A 16 -28.30 71.76 1.13
CA ALA A 16 -27.91 71.01 2.30
C ALA A 16 -26.59 71.58 2.80
N THR A 17 -26.64 72.20 3.97
CA THR A 17 -25.47 72.51 4.79
C THR A 17 -24.79 71.18 5.13
N THR A 18 -23.85 70.75 4.28
CA THR A 18 -22.95 69.63 4.57
C THR A 18 -22.08 70.04 5.75
N ASN A 19 -22.57 69.77 6.96
CA ASN A 19 -21.71 69.43 8.07
C ASN A 19 -20.94 68.19 7.63
N ASN A 20 -19.81 68.42 6.97
CA ASN A 20 -18.72 67.46 6.85
C ASN A 20 -18.18 67.27 8.27
N THR A 21 -18.97 66.66 9.15
CA THR A 21 -18.41 65.80 10.18
C THR A 21 -17.60 64.79 9.39
N LEU A 22 -16.31 65.09 9.31
CA LEU A 22 -15.25 64.22 8.88
C LEU A 22 -15.47 62.94 9.71
N HIS A 23 -16.30 62.04 9.19
CA HIS A 23 -16.29 60.64 9.56
C HIS A 23 -14.90 60.23 9.09
N SER A 24 -13.90 60.50 9.93
CA SER A 24 -12.58 59.92 9.83
C SER A 24 -12.87 58.44 9.95
N LEU A 25 -13.07 57.82 8.79
CA LEU A 25 -13.27 56.41 8.62
C LEU A 25 -12.17 55.76 9.43
N ASN A 26 -12.55 55.18 10.57
CA ASN A 26 -11.72 54.27 11.36
C ASN A 26 -11.53 52.96 10.57
N ASP A 27 -11.30 53.06 9.26
CA ASP A 27 -11.05 51.97 8.29
C ASP A 27 -9.61 51.44 8.39
N THR A 28 -8.91 51.77 9.49
CA THR A 28 -7.49 51.49 9.71
C THR A 28 -7.22 50.10 10.29
N SER A 29 -8.24 49.29 10.60
CA SER A 29 -8.00 48.08 11.37
C SER A 29 -7.30 46.96 10.58
N VAL A 30 -7.44 46.91 9.26
CA VAL A 30 -7.05 45.71 8.48
C VAL A 30 -5.89 45.97 7.53
N CYS A 31 -5.95 47.02 6.69
CA CYS A 31 -4.78 47.38 5.88
C CYS A 31 -3.66 47.96 6.75
N HIS A 32 -2.42 47.54 6.49
CA HIS A 32 -1.27 48.02 7.26
C HIS A 32 -1.12 49.55 7.11
N PRO A 33 -0.94 50.33 8.19
CA PRO A 33 -0.88 51.79 8.13
C PRO A 33 0.17 52.33 7.15
N LEU A 34 1.31 51.63 7.02
CA LEU A 34 2.36 51.98 6.06
C LEU A 34 1.87 51.93 4.61
N LEU A 35 0.99 50.98 4.25
CA LEU A 35 0.44 50.87 2.90
C LEU A 35 -0.56 51.99 2.62
N LEU A 36 -1.35 52.39 3.63
CA LEU A 36 -2.24 53.54 3.54
C LEU A 36 -1.44 54.85 3.38
N ALA A 37 -0.34 55.00 4.11
CA ALA A 37 0.57 56.14 4.00
C ALA A 37 1.24 56.24 2.62
N GLN A 38 1.39 55.11 1.91
CA GLN A 38 1.86 55.06 0.53
C GLN A 38 0.77 55.38 -0.52
N GLY A 39 -0.46 55.71 -0.08
CA GLY A 39 -1.57 56.07 -0.95
C GLY A 39 -2.40 54.89 -1.47
N ASN A 40 -2.21 53.68 -0.93
CA ASN A 40 -3.05 52.54 -1.30
C ASN A 40 -4.47 52.72 -0.76
N LYS A 41 -5.47 52.45 -1.60
CA LYS A 41 -6.90 52.56 -1.23
C LYS A 41 -7.34 51.30 -0.50
N SER A 42 -7.91 51.48 0.69
CA SER A 42 -8.66 50.43 1.40
C SER A 42 -10.12 50.49 0.96
N GLU A 43 -10.65 49.37 0.48
CA GLU A 43 -12.09 49.21 0.25
C GLU A 43 -12.50 47.94 0.99
N VAL A 44 -13.55 48.03 1.82
CA VAL A 44 -14.00 46.91 2.67
C VAL A 44 -12.88 46.42 3.60
N GLY A 45 -12.07 47.35 4.13
CA GLY A 45 -10.93 47.07 5.00
C GLY A 45 -9.72 46.41 4.31
N LEU A 46 -9.84 46.00 3.05
CA LEU A 46 -8.80 45.28 2.33
C LEU A 46 -8.02 46.19 1.40
N CYS A 47 -6.69 46.02 1.39
CA CYS A 47 -5.83 46.61 0.37
C CYS A 47 -5.72 45.66 -0.84
N ASP A 48 -5.61 46.24 -2.04
CA ASP A 48 -5.46 45.47 -3.28
C ASP A 48 -4.13 44.73 -3.32
N ASP A 49 -4.10 43.49 -3.80
CA ASP A 49 -2.83 42.75 -3.93
C ASP A 49 -1.84 43.49 -4.85
N HIS A 50 -0.59 43.62 -4.40
CA HIS A 50 0.47 44.24 -5.19
C HIS A 50 0.74 43.45 -6.48
N VAL A 51 1.28 44.12 -7.50
CA VAL A 51 1.62 43.50 -8.79
C VAL A 51 2.57 42.31 -8.60
N SER A 52 3.53 42.41 -7.68
CA SER A 52 4.45 41.31 -7.36
C SER A 52 3.74 40.05 -6.87
N ALA A 53 2.73 40.19 -6.00
CA ALA A 53 1.96 39.08 -5.48
C ALA A 53 1.22 38.33 -6.59
N ARG A 54 0.63 39.09 -7.54
CA ARG A 54 -0.05 38.53 -8.71
C ARG A 54 0.91 37.79 -9.65
N VAL A 55 2.08 38.37 -9.91
CA VAL A 55 3.12 37.73 -10.76
C VAL A 55 3.58 36.42 -10.13
N ILE A 56 3.86 36.41 -8.82
CA ILE A 56 4.28 35.20 -8.10
C ILE A 56 3.18 34.13 -8.17
N ALA A 57 1.92 34.50 -7.90
CA ALA A 57 0.80 33.58 -7.97
C ALA A 57 0.61 32.98 -9.38
N ALA A 58 0.76 33.79 -10.43
CA ALA A 58 0.69 33.34 -11.82
C ALA A 58 1.81 32.34 -12.14
N VAL A 59 3.05 32.64 -11.76
CA VAL A 59 4.21 31.76 -12.00
C VAL A 59 4.04 30.43 -11.26
N VAL A 60 3.66 30.47 -9.97
CA VAL A 60 3.43 29.26 -9.17
C VAL A 60 2.32 28.41 -9.78
N LEU A 61 1.20 29.02 -10.17
CA LEU A 61 0.08 28.31 -10.80
C LEU A 61 0.48 27.69 -12.14
N MET A 62 1.22 28.40 -12.97
CA MET A 62 1.74 27.90 -14.25
C MET A 62 2.66 26.70 -14.04
N VAL A 63 3.65 26.82 -13.13
CA VAL A 63 4.59 25.74 -12.83
C VAL A 63 3.86 24.51 -12.30
N HIS A 64 2.94 24.67 -11.36
CA HIS A 64 2.18 23.55 -10.80
C HIS A 64 1.28 22.90 -11.88
N THR A 65 0.63 23.70 -12.74
CA THR A 65 -0.18 23.18 -13.85
C THR A 65 0.65 22.36 -14.83
N CYS A 66 1.81 22.87 -15.26
CA CYS A 66 2.73 22.13 -16.13
C CYS A 66 3.18 20.82 -15.49
N LEU A 67 3.56 20.85 -14.21
CA LEU A 67 3.99 19.67 -13.48
C LEU A 67 2.87 18.63 -13.35
N LEU A 68 1.63 19.06 -13.09
CA LEU A 68 0.46 18.19 -13.03
C LEU A 68 0.21 17.52 -14.38
N VAL A 69 0.19 18.28 -15.47
CA VAL A 69 -0.04 17.77 -16.83
C VAL A 69 1.03 16.75 -17.22
N VAL A 70 2.31 17.03 -16.97
CA VAL A 70 3.41 16.10 -17.23
C VAL A 70 3.29 14.84 -16.37
N SER A 71 2.97 15.00 -15.08
CA SER A 71 2.86 13.88 -14.14
C SER A 71 1.67 12.96 -14.46
N PHE A 72 0.50 13.53 -14.73
CA PHE A 72 -0.69 12.78 -15.13
C PHE A 72 -0.56 12.18 -16.53
N GLY A 73 -0.03 12.94 -17.50
CA GLY A 73 0.27 12.41 -18.82
C GLY A 73 1.21 11.20 -18.75
N GLY A 74 2.27 11.30 -17.93
CA GLY A 74 3.20 10.20 -17.67
C GLY A 74 2.54 9.00 -16.97
N LEU A 75 1.70 9.25 -15.97
CA LEU A 75 0.96 8.20 -15.25
C LEU A 75 -0.02 7.47 -16.18
N VAL A 76 -0.86 8.22 -16.92
CA VAL A 76 -1.85 7.70 -17.86
C VAL A 76 -1.16 6.94 -19.00
N TYR A 77 -0.12 7.52 -19.61
CA TYR A 77 0.65 6.84 -20.65
C TYR A 77 1.15 5.48 -20.16
N LYS A 78 1.65 5.40 -18.93
CA LYS A 78 2.12 4.15 -18.34
C LYS A 78 0.98 3.18 -18.05
N LEU A 79 -0.11 3.63 -17.46
CA LEU A 79 -1.28 2.78 -17.20
C LEU A 79 -1.88 2.23 -18.51
N VAL A 80 -1.99 3.05 -19.55
CA VAL A 80 -2.46 2.63 -20.88
C VAL A 80 -1.48 1.65 -21.51
N LYS A 81 -0.17 1.93 -21.46
CA LYS A 81 0.85 1.01 -21.99
C LYS A 81 0.79 -0.35 -21.29
N LEU A 82 0.50 -0.37 -19.98
CA LEU A 82 0.32 -1.61 -19.22
C LEU A 82 -0.95 -2.34 -19.60
N SER A 83 -2.05 -1.60 -19.77
CA SER A 83 -3.31 -2.17 -20.21
C SER A 83 -3.22 -2.76 -21.63
N LYS A 84 -2.43 -2.16 -22.53
CA LYS A 84 -2.22 -2.71 -23.88
C LYS A 84 -1.33 -3.95 -23.86
N ASN A 85 -0.34 -3.99 -22.98
CA ASN A 85 0.56 -5.14 -22.81
C ASN A 85 -0.04 -6.24 -21.90
N GLN A 86 -1.36 -6.27 -21.72
CA GLN A 86 -2.02 -7.23 -20.85
C GLN A 86 -1.83 -8.69 -21.29
N SER A 87 -1.47 -8.92 -22.56
CA SER A 87 -1.07 -10.25 -23.07
C SER A 87 0.32 -10.70 -22.64
N SER A 88 1.19 -9.80 -22.15
CA SER A 88 2.58 -10.09 -21.73
C SER A 88 2.81 -9.82 -20.25
N GLN A 89 1.73 -9.85 -19.45
CA GLN A 89 1.61 -9.60 -18.00
C GLN A 89 2.92 -9.37 -17.20
N LYS A 90 3.57 -8.24 -17.44
CA LYS A 90 4.63 -7.74 -16.57
C LYS A 90 3.95 -7.19 -15.31
N VAL A 91 4.11 -7.87 -14.17
CA VAL A 91 3.61 -7.42 -12.86
C VAL A 91 4.03 -5.98 -12.64
N ASN A 92 3.06 -5.06 -12.60
CA ASN A 92 3.41 -3.66 -12.52
C ASN A 92 3.67 -3.24 -11.08
N PHE A 93 4.94 -3.03 -10.78
CA PHE A 93 5.40 -2.53 -9.49
C PHE A 93 4.69 -1.25 -9.03
N LEU A 94 4.33 -0.34 -9.96
CA LEU A 94 3.60 0.87 -9.63
C LEU A 94 2.26 0.56 -8.98
N THR A 95 1.57 -0.51 -9.42
CA THR A 95 0.27 -0.91 -8.87
C THR A 95 0.39 -1.74 -7.60
N LEU A 96 1.53 -2.42 -7.41
CA LEU A 96 1.78 -3.24 -6.23
C LEU A 96 2.16 -2.34 -5.03
N ALA A 97 3.25 -1.57 -5.17
CA ALA A 97 3.72 -0.71 -4.08
C ALA A 97 2.89 0.57 -3.94
N ARG A 98 2.49 1.19 -5.06
CA ARG A 98 1.73 2.45 -5.04
C ARG A 98 0.27 2.22 -5.42
N ASN A 99 -0.64 2.99 -4.82
CA ASN A 99 -2.03 2.99 -5.25
C ASN A 99 -2.22 4.12 -6.27
N PRO A 100 -2.50 3.84 -7.55
CA PRO A 100 -2.69 4.90 -8.55
C PRO A 100 -3.85 5.83 -8.19
N THR A 101 -4.91 5.33 -7.54
CA THR A 101 -6.00 6.15 -7.03
C THR A 101 -5.50 7.17 -6.01
N LEU A 102 -4.63 6.76 -5.08
CA LEU A 102 -4.07 7.66 -4.07
C LEU A 102 -3.14 8.72 -4.69
N ILE A 103 -2.39 8.36 -5.73
CA ILE A 103 -1.58 9.31 -6.50
C ILE A 103 -2.48 10.35 -7.16
N VAL A 104 -3.50 9.92 -7.91
CA VAL A 104 -4.41 10.81 -8.64
C VAL A 104 -5.16 11.74 -7.69
N ILE A 105 -5.72 11.21 -6.60
CA ILE A 105 -6.43 12.03 -5.61
C ILE A 105 -5.49 13.04 -4.98
N GLY A 106 -4.29 12.62 -4.54
CA GLY A 106 -3.31 13.50 -3.93
C GLY A 106 -2.90 14.67 -4.83
N CYS A 107 -2.59 14.38 -6.10
CA CYS A 107 -2.23 15.39 -7.08
C CYS A 107 -3.41 16.35 -7.37
N SER A 108 -4.62 15.81 -7.50
CA SER A 108 -5.82 16.60 -7.79
C SER A 108 -6.16 17.54 -6.64
N VAL A 109 -6.08 17.07 -5.40
CA VAL A 109 -6.29 17.87 -4.19
C VAL A 109 -5.27 18.99 -4.09
N GLY A 110 -3.97 18.67 -4.18
CA GLY A 110 -2.91 19.67 -4.09
C GLY A 110 -3.01 20.74 -5.18
N TYR A 111 -3.39 20.33 -6.39
CA TYR A 111 -3.66 21.25 -7.48
C TYR A 111 -4.90 22.11 -7.24
N ALA A 112 -6.02 21.53 -6.81
CA ALA A 112 -7.25 22.28 -6.52
C ALA A 112 -7.02 23.37 -5.47
N CYS A 113 -6.27 23.05 -4.41
CA CYS A 113 -5.84 24.02 -3.41
C CYS A 113 -4.99 25.14 -4.03
N THR A 114 -3.99 24.78 -4.85
CA THR A 114 -3.14 25.78 -5.53
C THR A 114 -3.95 26.67 -6.47
N PHE A 115 -4.83 26.07 -7.27
CA PHE A 115 -5.67 26.78 -8.23
C PHE A 115 -6.55 27.82 -7.53
N VAL A 116 -7.25 27.44 -6.46
CA VAL A 116 -8.15 28.36 -5.74
C VAL A 116 -7.36 29.46 -5.03
N MET A 117 -6.24 29.11 -4.37
CA MET A 117 -5.41 30.10 -3.67
C MET A 117 -4.76 31.10 -4.63
N CYS A 118 -4.18 30.63 -5.75
CA CYS A 118 -3.59 31.51 -6.74
C CYS A 118 -4.64 32.34 -7.48
N THR A 119 -5.77 31.74 -7.90
CA THR A 119 -6.84 32.48 -8.59
C THR A 119 -7.44 33.57 -7.70
N ARG A 120 -7.53 33.35 -6.37
CA ARG A 120 -7.92 34.42 -5.42
C ARG A 120 -7.00 35.64 -5.50
N ILE A 121 -5.69 35.43 -5.57
CA ILE A 121 -4.70 36.52 -5.64
C ILE A 121 -4.73 37.19 -7.02
N LEU A 122 -4.93 36.40 -8.08
CA LEU A 122 -4.97 36.91 -9.47
C LEU A 122 -6.21 37.76 -9.75
N ILE A 123 -7.38 37.32 -9.29
CA ILE A 123 -8.63 38.07 -9.40
C ILE A 123 -8.66 39.24 -8.40
N GLY A 124 -7.99 39.08 -7.27
CA GLY A 124 -7.94 40.02 -6.16
C GLY A 124 -8.90 39.63 -5.04
N ARG A 125 -8.42 39.77 -3.80
CA ARG A 125 -9.16 39.34 -2.58
C ARG A 125 -10.51 40.00 -2.38
N LYS A 126 -10.71 41.21 -2.95
CA LYS A 126 -11.95 41.99 -2.86
C LYS A 126 -13.07 41.45 -3.77
N SER A 127 -12.72 40.82 -4.88
CA SER A 127 -13.68 40.32 -5.87
C SER A 127 -13.87 38.81 -5.82
N TYR A 128 -12.89 38.07 -5.29
CA TYR A 128 -12.95 36.62 -5.25
C TYR A 128 -14.00 36.11 -4.23
N PRO A 129 -14.94 35.23 -4.60
CA PRO A 129 -16.01 34.81 -3.69
C PRO A 129 -15.49 34.18 -2.39
N CYS A 130 -15.86 34.78 -1.25
CA CYS A 130 -15.37 34.37 0.06
C CYS A 130 -15.70 32.91 0.37
N PHE A 131 -16.91 32.46 0.03
CA PHE A 131 -17.36 31.10 0.32
C PHE A 131 -16.49 30.04 -0.39
N ILE A 132 -16.05 30.27 -1.63
CA ILE A 132 -15.18 29.33 -2.37
C ILE A 132 -13.80 29.28 -1.72
N PHE A 133 -13.24 30.45 -1.43
CA PHE A 133 -11.93 30.54 -0.79
C PHE A 133 -11.94 29.87 0.58
N THR A 134 -12.88 30.23 1.45
CA THR A 134 -12.96 29.71 2.82
C THR A 134 -13.22 28.21 2.83
N LEU A 135 -14.13 27.71 1.98
CA LEU A 135 -14.37 26.27 1.84
C LEU A 135 -13.04 25.55 1.55
N VAL A 136 -12.33 25.95 0.50
CA VAL A 136 -11.07 25.30 0.12
C VAL A 136 -9.99 25.51 1.16
N TYR A 137 -9.94 26.65 1.83
CA TYR A 137 -9.01 26.91 2.93
C TYR A 137 -9.21 25.92 4.09
N TYR A 138 -10.46 25.63 4.47
CA TYR A 138 -10.78 24.63 5.49
C TYR A 138 -10.46 23.19 5.05
N PHE A 139 -10.69 22.86 3.77
CA PHE A 139 -10.41 21.52 3.23
C PHE A 139 -8.96 21.27 2.85
N CYS A 140 -8.17 22.32 2.64
CA CYS A 140 -6.81 22.24 2.12
C CYS A 140 -5.94 21.32 2.98
N ILE A 141 -5.85 21.60 4.28
CA ILE A 141 -5.02 20.79 5.19
C ILE A 141 -5.55 19.36 5.34
N PRO A 142 -6.83 19.12 5.67
CA PRO A 142 -7.36 17.76 5.82
C PRO A 142 -7.19 16.88 4.59
N TRP A 143 -7.41 17.42 3.39
CA TRP A 143 -7.28 16.64 2.17
C TRP A 143 -5.82 16.37 1.82
N ILE A 144 -4.95 17.38 1.91
CA ILE A 144 -3.53 17.19 1.58
C ILE A 144 -2.86 16.27 2.61
N ALA A 145 -3.01 16.56 3.90
CA ALA A 145 -2.47 15.72 4.96
C ALA A 145 -3.12 14.34 4.97
N GLY A 146 -4.42 14.23 4.69
CA GLY A 146 -5.13 12.95 4.55
C GLY A 146 -4.51 12.04 3.49
N THR A 147 -4.04 12.61 2.38
CA THR A 147 -3.29 11.88 1.35
C THR A 147 -2.01 11.26 1.94
N THR A 148 -1.24 12.09 2.65
CA THR A 148 0.02 11.68 3.27
C THR A 148 -0.22 10.61 4.34
N LEU A 149 -1.21 10.80 5.23
CA LEU A 149 -1.65 9.81 6.22
C LEU A 149 -2.02 8.47 5.60
N LEU A 150 -2.81 8.46 4.52
CA LEU A 150 -3.16 7.23 3.81
C LEU A 150 -1.95 6.52 3.19
N ARG A 151 -0.93 7.25 2.73
CA ARG A 151 0.33 6.63 2.25
C ARG A 151 1.05 5.91 3.39
N PHE A 152 1.12 6.51 4.58
CA PHE A 152 1.70 5.85 5.75
C PHE A 152 0.92 4.62 6.19
N ILE A 153 -0.40 4.77 6.37
CA ILE A 153 -1.29 3.68 6.78
C ILE A 153 -1.15 2.52 5.81
N ARG A 154 -1.17 2.80 4.50
CA ARG A 154 -0.97 1.78 3.47
C ARG A 154 0.38 1.07 3.63
N LEU A 155 1.49 1.78 3.82
CA LEU A 155 2.80 1.14 3.99
C LEU A 155 2.83 0.22 5.22
N ILE A 156 2.31 0.71 6.36
CA ILE A 156 2.23 -0.04 7.62
C ILE A 156 1.41 -1.31 7.41
N VAL A 157 0.22 -1.18 6.82
CA VAL A 157 -0.68 -2.30 6.55
C VAL A 157 -0.06 -3.28 5.55
N LEU A 158 0.62 -2.82 4.50
CA LEU A 158 1.32 -3.68 3.53
C LEU A 158 2.39 -4.54 4.20
N SER A 159 3.19 -3.95 5.08
CA SER A 159 4.22 -4.68 5.80
C SER A 159 3.66 -5.65 6.81
N TRP A 160 2.58 -5.27 7.49
CA TRP A 160 1.89 -6.20 8.37
C TRP A 160 1.28 -7.37 7.59
N LEU A 161 0.58 -7.08 6.49
CA LEU A 161 0.03 -8.08 5.58
C LEU A 161 1.10 -9.04 5.08
N ASN A 162 2.24 -8.51 4.63
CA ASN A 162 3.35 -9.33 4.15
C ASN A 162 4.00 -10.17 5.27
N SER A 163 4.11 -9.62 6.48
CA SER A 163 4.57 -10.40 7.63
C SER A 163 3.61 -11.56 7.96
N VAL A 164 2.30 -11.35 7.84
CA VAL A 164 1.28 -12.40 8.04
C VAL A 164 1.37 -13.43 6.91
N LYS A 165 1.47 -12.99 5.66
CA LYS A 165 1.68 -13.86 4.48
C LYS A 165 2.90 -14.76 4.65
N MET A 166 4.05 -14.20 5.02
CA MET A 166 5.28 -14.97 5.25
C MET A 166 5.15 -15.99 6.38
N ARG A 167 4.46 -15.62 7.47
CA ARG A 167 4.20 -16.55 8.58
C ARG A 167 3.34 -17.73 8.13
N ILE A 168 2.32 -17.48 7.32
CA ILE A 168 1.45 -18.52 6.76
C ILE A 168 2.27 -19.41 5.82
N GLY A 169 2.96 -18.84 4.84
CA GLY A 169 3.74 -19.63 3.88
C GLY A 169 4.83 -20.49 4.51
N LYS A 170 5.55 -19.96 5.53
CA LYS A 170 6.54 -20.76 6.29
C LYS A 170 5.90 -21.94 7.03
N ARG A 171 4.74 -21.73 7.67
CA ARG A 171 4.00 -22.82 8.33
C ARG A 171 3.56 -23.88 7.32
N GLU A 172 3.08 -23.45 6.15
CA GLU A 172 2.62 -24.40 5.14
C GLU A 172 3.75 -25.24 4.54
N LEU A 173 4.94 -24.66 4.37
CA LEU A 173 6.15 -25.36 3.91
C LEU A 173 6.69 -26.36 4.95
N LEU A 174 6.76 -25.97 6.23
CA LEU A 174 7.27 -26.84 7.30
C LEU A 174 6.38 -28.08 7.52
N HIS A 175 5.06 -27.91 7.45
CA HIS A 175 4.10 -28.99 7.68
C HIS A 175 4.20 -30.12 6.65
N VAL A 176 4.69 -29.84 5.45
CA VAL A 176 4.86 -30.85 4.40
C VAL A 176 6.13 -31.66 4.68
N THR A 177 7.24 -30.98 5.00
CA THR A 177 8.53 -31.62 5.31
C THR A 177 8.42 -32.60 6.48
N GLU A 178 7.71 -32.24 7.54
CA GLU A 178 7.52 -33.08 8.74
C GLU A 178 6.77 -34.39 8.42
N LYS A 179 5.68 -34.30 7.63
CA LYS A 179 4.90 -35.48 7.22
C LYS A 179 5.70 -36.43 6.32
N ASP A 180 6.53 -35.89 5.44
CA ASP A 180 7.36 -36.69 4.55
C ASP A 180 8.43 -37.48 5.33
N MET A 181 9.05 -36.87 6.34
CA MET A 181 10.05 -37.55 7.19
C MET A 181 9.42 -38.71 7.98
N LEU A 182 8.27 -38.48 8.61
CA LEU A 182 7.59 -39.54 9.39
C LEU A 182 7.16 -40.74 8.54
N LEU A 183 6.76 -40.52 7.29
CA LEU A 183 6.38 -41.60 6.37
C LEU A 183 7.58 -42.43 5.88
N VAL A 184 8.76 -41.82 5.79
CA VAL A 184 10.00 -42.53 5.43
C VAL A 184 10.45 -43.43 6.58
N ASP A 185 10.44 -42.91 7.81
CA ASP A 185 10.87 -43.66 8.99
C ASP A 185 9.95 -44.86 9.30
N ALA A 186 8.64 -44.72 9.12
CA ALA A 186 7.68 -45.81 9.32
C ALA A 186 7.88 -46.98 8.35
N LYS A 187 8.36 -46.72 7.12
CA LYS A 187 8.69 -47.80 6.16
C LYS A 187 10.00 -48.51 6.50
N GLN A 188 10.93 -47.84 7.15
CA GLN A 188 12.23 -48.41 7.49
C GLN A 188 12.16 -49.29 8.75
N SER A 189 11.29 -48.96 9.71
CA SER A 189 11.12 -49.74 10.95
C SER A 189 10.37 -51.07 10.76
N THR A 190 9.62 -51.24 9.67
CA THR A 190 8.82 -52.45 9.43
C THR A 190 9.59 -53.54 8.65
N GLY A 191 10.83 -53.28 8.24
CA GLY A 191 11.59 -54.15 7.33
C GLY A 191 12.74 -54.97 7.91
N SER A 192 13.08 -54.86 9.21
CA SER A 192 14.36 -55.39 9.73
C SER A 192 14.30 -56.59 10.68
N ASN A 193 13.16 -57.28 10.80
CA ASN A 193 13.05 -58.50 11.61
C ASN A 193 12.75 -59.73 10.75
N MET A 194 13.73 -60.20 9.97
CA MET A 194 13.86 -61.63 9.64
C MET A 194 15.27 -61.94 9.11
N THR A 195 16.00 -62.78 9.85
CA THR A 195 17.20 -63.59 9.46
C THR A 195 18.46 -62.81 9.02
N SER A 196 19.67 -63.06 9.51
CA SER A 196 20.31 -64.33 9.83
C SER A 196 21.51 -64.18 10.78
N LEU A 197 21.58 -65.12 11.71
CA LEU A 197 22.78 -65.60 12.41
C LEU A 197 23.88 -65.98 11.40
N SER A 198 25.15 -65.66 11.69
CA SER A 198 26.35 -66.52 11.58
C SER A 198 27.62 -65.80 11.08
N THR A 199 28.69 -66.07 11.84
CA THR A 199 30.08 -66.30 11.41
C THR A 199 31.12 -65.20 11.63
N SER A 200 32.08 -65.64 12.44
CA SER A 200 33.32 -65.08 12.96
C SER A 200 34.39 -64.70 11.93
N GLY A 201 35.20 -63.72 12.32
CA GLY A 201 36.66 -63.74 12.16
C GLY A 201 37.22 -62.99 10.96
N PHE A 202 38.03 -61.95 11.20
CA PHE A 202 39.48 -61.97 10.92
C PHE A 202 40.09 -60.57 11.18
N SER A 203 41.18 -60.56 11.93
CA SER A 203 42.05 -59.41 12.24
C SER A 203 42.85 -58.94 11.02
N GLY A 204 43.18 -57.65 10.94
CA GLY A 204 44.21 -57.22 9.99
C GLY A 204 44.44 -55.72 9.83
N SER A 205 45.48 -55.24 10.54
CA SER A 205 46.50 -54.28 10.08
C SER A 205 46.16 -52.79 9.84
N GLN A 206 46.68 -52.00 10.78
CA GLN A 206 47.49 -50.78 10.60
C GLN A 206 47.83 -50.36 9.15
N THR A 207 47.70 -49.05 8.86
CA THR A 207 48.82 -48.24 8.36
C THR A 207 48.55 -46.75 8.52
N SER A 208 49.49 -46.11 9.21
CA SER A 208 49.73 -44.68 9.33
C SER A 208 50.36 -44.10 8.07
N VAL A 209 49.91 -42.94 7.60
CA VAL A 209 50.78 -41.99 6.88
C VAL A 209 50.45 -40.56 7.31
N ALA A 210 51.50 -39.88 7.75
CA ALA A 210 51.55 -38.51 8.21
C ALA A 210 51.78 -37.51 7.05
N SER A 211 51.77 -36.24 7.42
CA SER A 211 52.33 -35.07 6.71
C SER A 211 51.38 -34.30 5.79
N SER A 212 50.95 -33.11 6.23
CA SER A 212 51.74 -31.89 5.99
C SER A 212 51.09 -30.65 6.62
N THR A 213 51.89 -30.01 7.46
CA THR A 213 51.75 -28.65 7.99
C THR A 213 52.00 -27.60 6.92
N ASN A 214 51.21 -26.52 6.92
CA ASN A 214 51.61 -25.13 6.59
C ASN A 214 50.41 -24.20 6.93
N THR A 215 50.47 -23.50 8.06
CA THR A 215 50.91 -22.09 8.24
C THR A 215 49.88 -21.02 7.88
N LEU A 216 49.47 -20.30 8.94
CA LEU A 216 49.21 -18.84 9.03
C LEU A 216 48.21 -18.17 8.07
N THR A 217 47.02 -17.80 8.56
CA THR A 217 46.60 -16.38 8.73
C THR A 217 45.32 -16.30 9.57
N ARG A 218 45.42 -15.80 10.82
CA ARG A 218 44.29 -15.59 11.73
C ARG A 218 43.70 -14.20 11.47
N GLY A 219 42.89 -14.09 10.42
CA GLY A 219 42.00 -12.96 10.20
C GLY A 219 40.64 -13.23 10.85
N SER A 220 40.27 -12.41 11.82
CA SER A 220 38.98 -12.45 12.52
C SER A 220 37.83 -12.14 11.54
N SER A 221 37.15 -13.16 11.06
CA SER A 221 35.88 -13.06 10.37
C SER A 221 34.81 -13.75 11.21
N TYR A 222 33.86 -12.97 11.72
CA TYR A 222 32.63 -13.44 12.33
C TYR A 222 31.82 -14.24 11.30
N SER A 223 32.16 -15.53 11.16
CA SER A 223 31.35 -16.54 10.52
C SER A 223 30.13 -16.80 11.42
N LEU A 224 29.10 -15.99 11.26
CA LEU A 224 27.77 -16.26 11.80
C LEU A 224 27.24 -17.52 11.10
N ARG A 225 27.44 -18.67 11.75
CA ARG A 225 27.10 -20.00 11.25
C ARG A 225 25.57 -20.11 11.17
N MET A 226 25.04 -20.13 9.94
CA MET A 226 23.60 -20.13 9.64
C MET A 226 22.86 -21.38 10.15
N GLU A 227 23.58 -22.38 10.66
CA GLU A 227 23.05 -23.60 11.28
C GLU A 227 22.37 -23.34 12.62
N ASP A 228 22.64 -22.23 13.30
CA ASP A 228 22.03 -21.94 14.62
C ASP A 228 20.63 -21.29 14.53
N ILE A 229 20.12 -20.99 13.32
CA ILE A 229 18.74 -20.50 13.14
C ILE A 229 17.72 -21.67 13.02
N PHE A 230 18.19 -22.91 12.81
CA PHE A 230 17.33 -24.09 12.65
C PHE A 230 17.62 -25.26 13.59
N LYS A 231 18.49 -25.09 14.61
CA LYS A 231 18.59 -26.09 15.68
C LYS A 231 17.38 -25.99 16.60
N LEU A 232 16.39 -26.83 16.33
CA LEU A 232 15.37 -27.24 17.28
C LEU A 232 16.07 -27.73 18.57
N PRO A 233 15.57 -27.42 19.78
CA PRO A 233 16.10 -27.97 21.01
C PRO A 233 16.06 -29.49 20.91
N LYS A 234 17.22 -30.13 21.01
CA LYS A 234 17.31 -31.59 21.09
C LYS A 234 16.93 -31.95 22.52
N ASP A 235 15.77 -32.57 22.67
CA ASP A 235 15.18 -32.93 23.94
C ASP A 235 16.10 -33.82 24.78
N THR A 236 15.98 -33.58 26.07
CA THR A 236 16.47 -34.34 27.21
C THR A 236 15.90 -35.76 27.17
N ASP A 237 16.77 -36.76 27.19
CA ASP A 237 16.39 -38.17 27.31
C ASP A 237 15.68 -38.42 28.66
N VAL A 238 14.35 -38.47 28.64
CA VAL A 238 13.55 -39.01 29.75
C VAL A 238 12.92 -40.30 29.29
N ALA A 239 13.49 -41.41 29.77
CA ALA A 239 12.93 -42.74 29.61
C ALA A 239 11.61 -42.85 30.38
N ALA A 240 10.49 -42.93 29.66
CA ALA A 240 9.20 -43.32 30.20
C ALA A 240 8.57 -44.35 29.26
N THR A 241 8.66 -45.60 29.66
CA THR A 241 7.89 -46.74 29.17
C THR A 241 6.45 -46.63 29.67
N GLY A 242 5.46 -46.57 28.78
CA GLY A 242 4.05 -46.75 29.14
C GLY A 242 3.05 -46.18 28.15
N ASP A 243 2.51 -47.06 27.31
CA ASP A 243 1.19 -47.02 26.66
C ASP A 243 0.76 -45.70 25.98
N MET A 244 1.06 -45.59 24.68
CA MET A 244 0.98 -44.35 23.90
C MET A 244 0.15 -44.53 22.60
N GLN A 245 -1.09 -45.01 22.70
CA GLN A 245 -1.97 -45.20 21.53
C GLN A 245 -3.08 -44.17 21.30
N ASP A 246 -3.27 -43.17 22.17
CA ASP A 246 -4.36 -42.17 22.00
C ASP A 246 -3.94 -40.68 22.04
N GLU A 247 -2.65 -40.34 22.18
CA GLU A 247 -2.20 -38.93 22.24
C GLU A 247 -1.94 -38.26 20.87
N ASP A 248 -1.86 -39.02 19.78
CA ASP A 248 -1.56 -38.44 18.45
C ASP A 248 -2.76 -37.72 17.78
N VAL A 249 -3.95 -37.75 18.38
CA VAL A 249 -5.15 -37.04 17.88
C VAL A 249 -5.29 -35.62 18.48
N ILE A 250 -4.44 -35.27 19.46
CA ILE A 250 -4.36 -33.91 20.04
C ILE A 250 -3.35 -33.04 19.26
N LEU A 251 -2.74 -33.56 18.19
CA LEU A 251 -1.84 -32.79 17.34
C LEU A 251 -2.61 -31.93 16.31
N LYS A 252 -2.58 -30.61 16.55
CA LYS A 252 -3.03 -29.50 15.69
C LYS A 252 -4.54 -29.25 15.62
N LYS A 253 -5.14 -28.92 16.77
CA LYS A 253 -6.21 -27.92 16.77
C LYS A 253 -5.56 -26.61 16.32
N ASP A 254 -5.68 -26.26 15.02
CA ASP A 254 -5.31 -24.94 14.51
C ASP A 254 -5.78 -23.91 15.54
N THR A 255 -4.84 -23.24 16.20
CA THR A 255 -5.19 -22.30 17.27
C THR A 255 -6.23 -21.31 16.71
N LEU A 256 -7.25 -20.93 17.49
CA LEU A 256 -8.28 -20.01 17.01
C LEU A 256 -7.67 -18.76 16.36
N LEU A 257 -6.52 -18.32 16.90
CA LEU A 257 -5.67 -17.27 16.34
C LEU A 257 -5.22 -17.56 14.90
N GLN A 258 -4.76 -18.76 14.58
CA GLN A 258 -4.34 -19.18 13.24
C GLN A 258 -5.51 -19.21 12.26
N SER A 259 -6.68 -19.67 12.69
CA SER A 259 -7.89 -19.63 11.84
C SER A 259 -8.34 -18.19 11.55
N PHE A 260 -8.23 -17.30 12.55
CA PHE A 260 -8.51 -15.88 12.41
C PHE A 260 -7.49 -15.17 11.51
N GLU A 261 -6.20 -15.47 11.69
CA GLU A 261 -5.09 -14.99 10.86
C GLU A 261 -5.28 -15.38 9.38
N LYS A 262 -5.68 -16.63 9.11
CA LYS A 262 -5.87 -17.14 7.73
C LYS A 262 -7.09 -16.54 7.01
N GLY A 263 -8.11 -16.09 7.75
CA GLY A 263 -9.36 -15.57 7.18
C GLY A 263 -9.51 -14.06 7.34
N ARG A 264 -10.25 -13.66 8.37
CA ARG A 264 -10.73 -12.29 8.57
C ARG A 264 -9.63 -11.24 8.64
N LEU A 265 -8.47 -11.58 9.23
CA LEU A 265 -7.37 -10.62 9.36
C LEU A 265 -6.81 -10.22 7.99
N ILE A 266 -6.56 -11.19 7.10
CA ILE A 266 -6.06 -10.92 5.74
C ILE A 266 -7.08 -10.13 4.93
N GLU A 267 -8.36 -10.47 5.03
CA GLU A 267 -9.43 -9.72 4.36
C GLU A 267 -9.49 -8.26 4.84
N LEU A 268 -9.38 -8.02 6.15
CA LEU A 268 -9.33 -6.67 6.71
C LEU A 268 -8.10 -5.91 6.23
N LEU A 269 -6.92 -6.51 6.27
CA LEU A 269 -5.68 -5.88 5.80
C LEU A 269 -5.73 -5.58 4.30
N ARG A 270 -6.30 -6.48 3.49
CA ARG A 270 -6.54 -6.24 2.05
C ARG A 270 -7.52 -5.11 1.83
N PHE A 271 -8.60 -5.05 2.60
CA PHE A 271 -9.57 -3.97 2.54
C PHE A 271 -8.90 -2.62 2.85
N SER A 272 -8.11 -2.53 3.92
CA SER A 272 -7.38 -1.31 4.31
C SER A 272 -6.38 -0.82 3.25
N VAL A 273 -5.90 -1.71 2.37
CA VAL A 273 -5.00 -1.38 1.25
C VAL A 273 -5.76 -1.04 -0.02
N SER A 274 -7.03 -1.42 -0.10
CA SER A 274 -7.86 -1.27 -1.30
C SER A 274 -8.23 0.20 -1.57
N SER A 275 -8.55 0.51 -2.83
CA SER A 275 -9.08 1.84 -3.19
C SER A 275 -10.43 2.14 -2.54
N LYS A 276 -11.21 1.12 -2.14
CA LYS A 276 -12.48 1.31 -1.42
C LYS A 276 -12.27 1.99 -0.06
N PHE A 277 -11.25 1.56 0.68
CA PHE A 277 -10.89 2.18 1.96
C PHE A 277 -10.44 3.63 1.78
N ILE A 278 -9.69 3.92 0.72
CA ILE A 278 -9.27 5.29 0.38
C ILE A 278 -10.50 6.19 0.18
N TYR A 279 -11.47 5.79 -0.66
CA TYR A 279 -12.69 6.58 -0.88
C TYR A 279 -13.52 6.75 0.41
N LEU A 280 -13.66 5.68 1.20
CA LEU A 280 -14.35 5.75 2.49
C LEU A 280 -13.68 6.77 3.43
N PHE A 281 -12.35 6.74 3.52
CA PHE A 281 -11.57 7.66 4.36
C PHE A 281 -11.77 9.12 3.94
N TYR A 282 -11.65 9.44 2.65
CA TYR A 282 -11.91 10.80 2.15
C TYR A 282 -13.36 11.22 2.34
N GLY A 283 -14.32 10.30 2.19
CA GLY A 283 -15.73 10.56 2.45
C GLY A 283 -15.98 10.97 3.90
N ILE A 284 -15.42 10.23 4.85
CA ILE A 284 -15.54 10.52 6.29
C ILE A 284 -14.86 11.86 6.63
N ILE A 285 -13.62 12.09 6.17
CA ILE A 285 -12.91 13.36 6.40
C ILE A 285 -13.70 14.53 5.82
N THR A 286 -14.21 14.39 4.59
CA THR A 286 -14.96 15.45 3.93
C THR A 286 -16.24 15.75 4.69
N PHE A 287 -16.99 14.73 5.09
CA PHE A 287 -18.22 14.91 5.89
C PHE A 287 -17.97 15.64 7.21
N ILE A 288 -16.93 15.26 7.95
CA ILE A 288 -16.56 15.90 9.23
C ILE A 288 -16.21 17.38 9.00
N HIS A 289 -15.34 17.67 8.03
CA HIS A 289 -14.90 19.05 7.79
C HIS A 289 -15.96 19.93 7.14
N VAL A 290 -16.88 19.37 6.33
CA VAL A 290 -18.06 20.10 5.84
C VAL A 290 -18.93 20.50 7.01
N SER A 291 -19.17 19.58 7.95
CA SER A 291 -19.99 19.84 9.14
C SER A 291 -19.39 20.95 10.00
N ILE A 292 -18.07 20.91 10.24
CA ILE A 292 -17.35 21.97 10.97
C ILE A 292 -17.46 23.31 10.23
N TYR A 293 -17.21 23.32 8.92
CA TYR A 293 -17.31 24.53 8.09
C TYR A 293 -18.71 25.16 8.14
N LEU A 294 -19.77 24.35 8.03
CA LEU A 294 -21.15 24.84 8.09
C LEU A 294 -21.52 25.39 9.48
N ILE A 295 -21.09 24.73 10.56
CA ILE A 295 -21.31 25.21 11.93
C ILE A 295 -20.61 26.55 12.15
N ILE A 296 -19.33 26.65 11.77
CA ILE A 296 -18.56 27.89 11.92
C ILE A 296 -19.16 29.00 11.05
N GLY A 297 -19.53 28.70 9.80
CA GLY A 297 -20.19 29.65 8.91
C GLY A 297 -21.53 30.14 9.46
N GLY A 298 -22.32 29.27 10.11
CA GLY A 298 -23.56 29.65 10.77
C GLY A 298 -23.34 30.58 11.97
N ILE A 299 -22.33 30.30 12.80
CA ILE A 299 -21.95 31.13 13.94
C ILE A 299 -21.44 32.51 13.46
N ASP A 300 -20.58 32.53 12.44
CA ASP A 300 -20.02 33.74 11.87
C ASP A 300 -21.11 34.63 11.25
N TYR A 301 -22.04 34.03 10.50
CA TYR A 301 -23.21 34.73 9.97
C TYR A 301 -24.11 35.29 11.07
N TYR A 302 -24.40 34.51 12.12
CA TYR A 302 -25.21 34.97 13.25
C TYR A 302 -24.56 36.16 13.98
N ASN A 303 -23.25 36.11 14.23
CA ASN A 303 -22.51 37.19 14.87
C ASN A 303 -22.52 38.47 14.00
N PHE A 304 -22.38 38.30 12.69
CA PHE A 304 -22.44 39.40 11.72
C PHE A 304 -23.82 40.08 11.71
N VAL A 305 -24.92 39.32 11.59
CA VAL A 305 -26.29 39.85 11.51
C VAL A 305 -26.72 40.55 12.80
N ASN A 306 -26.38 40.00 13.96
CA ASN A 306 -26.77 40.59 15.25
C ASN A 306 -25.96 41.83 15.62
N GLY A 307 -25.05 42.28 14.76
CA GLY A 307 -24.24 43.46 15.02
C GLY A 307 -23.46 43.32 16.32
N ILE A 308 -23.07 42.09 16.69
CA ILE A 308 -22.09 41.82 17.76
C ILE A 308 -20.74 42.27 17.18
N LYS A 309 -20.62 43.59 17.00
CA LYS A 309 -19.38 44.25 16.67
C LYS A 309 -18.52 44.01 17.89
N THR A 310 -17.65 43.01 17.80
CA THR A 310 -16.43 42.97 18.61
C THR A 310 -15.90 44.40 18.56
N SER A 311 -15.94 45.07 19.71
CA SER A 311 -15.59 46.49 19.88
C SER A 311 -14.49 46.87 18.90
N SER A 312 -14.59 47.99 18.17
CA SER A 312 -13.75 48.35 17.00
C SER A 312 -12.24 48.06 17.12
N THR A 313 -11.71 48.03 18.34
CA THR A 313 -10.37 47.59 18.72
C THR A 313 -10.03 46.11 18.45
N ASN A 314 -11.01 45.22 18.31
CA ASN A 314 -10.87 43.76 18.19
C ASN A 314 -11.45 43.17 16.89
N SER A 315 -11.72 43.98 15.85
CA SER A 315 -12.21 43.48 14.55
C SER A 315 -11.29 42.45 13.88
N ARG A 316 -10.00 42.39 14.26
CA ARG A 316 -9.06 41.33 13.83
C ARG A 316 -9.37 39.95 14.42
N GLN A 317 -10.11 39.88 15.52
CA GLN A 317 -10.56 38.65 16.18
C GLN A 317 -11.91 38.19 15.60
N ALA A 318 -11.93 37.94 14.30
CA ALA A 318 -13.06 37.38 13.57
C ALA A 318 -12.61 36.18 12.74
N PHE A 319 -13.54 35.38 12.22
CA PHE A 319 -13.22 34.34 11.23
C PHE A 319 -12.88 34.98 9.89
N VAL A 320 -13.72 35.92 9.47
CA VAL A 320 -13.58 36.68 8.24
C VAL A 320 -13.65 38.15 8.57
N VAL A 321 -12.82 38.94 7.90
CA VAL A 321 -12.74 40.37 8.12
C VAL A 321 -13.84 41.09 7.33
N ASP A 322 -14.55 42.00 8.02
CA ASP A 322 -15.57 42.93 7.49
C ASP A 322 -16.75 42.29 6.72
N THR A 323 -16.84 40.96 6.72
CA THR A 323 -17.87 40.18 6.03
C THR A 323 -18.13 38.88 6.82
N TYR A 324 -18.87 37.95 6.23
CA TYR A 324 -19.11 36.61 6.77
C TYR A 324 -18.65 35.54 5.78
N ILE A 325 -18.39 34.32 6.26
CA ILE A 325 -17.88 33.18 5.47
C ILE A 325 -18.65 32.92 4.16
N PHE A 326 -19.98 33.02 4.20
CA PHE A 326 -20.85 32.79 3.04
C PHE A 326 -21.09 34.02 2.16
N SER A 327 -20.27 35.08 2.33
CA SER A 327 -20.39 36.28 1.51
C SER A 327 -20.11 35.97 0.03
N PRO A 328 -20.94 36.48 -0.91
CA PRO A 328 -20.65 36.38 -2.34
C PRO A 328 -19.49 37.30 -2.75
N GLY A 329 -19.17 38.31 -1.94
CA GLY A 329 -18.07 39.23 -2.19
C GLY A 329 -16.72 38.70 -1.72
N GLY A 330 -15.69 39.52 -1.91
CA GLY A 330 -14.36 39.28 -1.37
C GLY A 330 -14.28 39.34 0.14
N CYS A 331 -13.23 38.74 0.68
CA CYS A 331 -13.01 38.72 2.11
C CYS A 331 -11.55 38.55 2.52
N GLY A 332 -11.22 39.10 3.69
CA GLY A 332 -9.96 38.92 4.39
C GLY A 332 -9.98 37.70 5.30
N THR A 333 -8.80 37.10 5.52
CA THR A 333 -8.66 36.02 6.50
C THR A 333 -8.50 36.64 7.89
N GLY A 334 -9.44 36.37 8.80
CA GLY A 334 -9.35 36.81 10.19
C GLY A 334 -8.43 35.90 11.03
N SER A 335 -8.06 36.36 12.23
CA SER A 335 -7.10 35.63 13.07
C SER A 335 -7.62 34.26 13.54
N TYR A 336 -8.93 34.11 13.76
CA TYR A 336 -9.52 32.83 14.14
C TYR A 336 -9.39 31.80 13.04
N ASN A 337 -9.61 32.19 11.79
CA ASN A 337 -9.48 31.28 10.65
C ASN A 337 -8.01 30.86 10.45
N THR A 338 -7.07 31.81 10.57
CA THR A 338 -5.63 31.51 10.55
C THR A 338 -5.24 30.56 11.69
N ASN A 339 -5.72 30.78 12.91
CA ASN A 339 -5.43 29.92 14.06
C ASN A 339 -6.01 28.50 13.90
N ILE A 340 -7.21 28.37 13.33
CA ILE A 340 -7.80 27.06 13.00
C ILE A 340 -6.93 26.34 11.97
N PHE A 341 -6.51 27.03 10.91
CA PHE A 341 -5.65 26.46 9.89
C PHE A 341 -4.30 25.98 10.47
N ILE A 342 -3.67 26.80 11.31
CA ILE A 342 -2.43 26.41 12.01
C ILE A 342 -2.68 25.22 12.94
N SER A 343 -3.81 25.18 13.64
CA SER A 343 -4.18 24.08 14.53
C SER A 343 -4.37 22.78 13.77
N PHE A 344 -5.09 22.80 12.65
CA PHE A 344 -5.19 21.64 11.75
C PHE A 344 -3.82 21.20 11.27
N LEU A 345 -3.01 22.14 10.79
CA LEU A 345 -1.67 21.85 10.30
C LEU A 345 -0.80 21.19 11.36
N ALA A 346 -0.83 21.67 12.61
CA ALA A 346 -0.11 21.10 13.74
C ALA A 346 -0.61 19.68 14.10
N ILE A 347 -1.93 19.48 14.19
CA ILE A 347 -2.53 18.16 14.50
C ILE A 347 -2.16 17.13 13.43
N TYR A 348 -2.33 17.47 12.15
CA TYR A 348 -2.01 16.58 11.05
C TYR A 348 -0.50 16.33 10.91
N ALA A 349 0.33 17.33 11.15
CA ALA A 349 1.78 17.17 11.19
C ALA A 349 2.23 16.23 12.33
N ALA A 350 1.59 16.31 13.51
CA ALA A 350 1.85 15.41 14.63
C ALA A 350 1.50 13.95 14.28
N PHE A 351 0.35 13.70 13.65
CA PHE A 351 0.02 12.37 13.12
C PHE A 351 1.01 11.91 12.06
N GLY A 352 1.41 12.79 11.13
CA GLY A 352 2.43 12.50 10.13
C GLY A 352 3.77 12.09 10.77
N ALA A 353 4.23 12.82 11.78
CA ALA A 353 5.45 12.49 12.52
C ALA A 353 5.35 11.15 13.25
N LEU A 354 4.22 10.88 13.93
CA LEU A 354 3.95 9.60 14.59
C LEU A 354 4.06 8.44 13.59
N PHE A 355 3.38 8.53 12.46
CA PHE A 355 3.44 7.51 11.43
C PHE A 355 4.81 7.38 10.78
N ALA A 356 5.56 8.47 10.62
CA ALA A 356 6.93 8.44 10.14
C ALA A 356 7.85 7.66 11.10
N ILE A 357 7.72 7.86 12.41
CA ILE A 357 8.47 7.11 13.42
C ILE A 357 8.13 5.61 13.32
N ILE A 358 6.85 5.27 13.26
CA ILE A 358 6.42 3.87 13.07
C ILE A 358 7.03 3.29 11.78
N ALA A 359 6.99 4.03 10.68
CA ALA A 359 7.55 3.60 9.39
C ALA A 359 9.07 3.36 9.44
N LEU A 360 9.81 4.16 10.21
CA LEU A 360 11.24 3.98 10.42
C LEU A 360 11.55 2.68 11.19
N LEU A 361 10.72 2.31 12.18
CA LEU A 361 10.88 1.09 12.98
C LEU A 361 10.55 -0.21 12.23
N MET A 362 9.86 -0.13 11.09
CA MET A 362 9.55 -1.31 10.28
C MET A 362 10.81 -1.94 9.67
N LYS A 363 10.75 -3.19 9.19
CA LYS A 363 11.87 -3.83 8.47
C LYS A 363 12.35 -2.96 7.29
N LYS A 364 13.64 -3.04 6.93
CA LYS A 364 14.22 -2.32 5.80
C LYS A 364 13.42 -2.60 4.51
N ASP A 365 13.00 -1.53 3.86
CA ASP A 365 12.29 -1.54 2.59
C ASP A 365 13.29 -1.45 1.43
N ILE A 366 13.12 -2.28 0.40
CA ILE A 366 13.96 -2.28 -0.81
C ILE A 366 13.54 -1.16 -1.77
N TRP A 367 12.29 -0.70 -1.68
CA TRP A 367 11.64 0.12 -2.68
C TRP A 367 11.80 1.63 -2.47
N PHE A 368 12.64 2.02 -1.52
CA PHE A 368 12.85 3.41 -1.10
C PHE A 368 11.55 4.13 -0.68
N VAL A 369 10.44 3.42 -0.41
CA VAL A 369 9.17 4.04 0.00
C VAL A 369 9.33 4.72 1.35
N LYS A 370 10.17 4.17 2.23
CA LYS A 370 10.55 4.82 3.49
C LYS A 370 11.26 6.16 3.30
N ILE A 371 12.12 6.26 2.27
CA ILE A 371 12.82 7.52 1.97
C ILE A 371 11.84 8.54 1.42
N GLU A 372 10.96 8.13 0.51
CA GLU A 372 9.87 8.96 -0.02
C GLU A 372 9.02 9.51 1.14
N ILE A 373 8.55 8.63 2.01
CA ILE A 373 7.74 8.99 3.17
C ILE A 373 8.50 9.89 4.15
N GLY A 374 9.76 9.58 4.46
CA GLY A 374 10.58 10.41 5.34
C GLY A 374 10.77 11.82 4.78
N PHE A 375 11.04 11.93 3.47
CA PHE A 375 11.13 13.21 2.78
C PHE A 375 9.81 13.97 2.81
N LEU A 376 8.68 13.30 2.53
CA LEU A 376 7.35 13.92 2.59
C LEU A 376 7.02 14.44 4.00
N SER A 377 7.36 13.67 5.03
CA SER A 377 7.18 14.08 6.43
C SER A 377 7.99 15.33 6.75
N LEU A 378 9.27 15.32 6.37
CA LEU A 378 10.18 16.44 6.58
C LEU A 378 9.72 17.69 5.82
N ASN A 379 9.30 17.51 4.57
CA ASN A 379 8.73 18.56 3.72
C ASN A 379 7.51 19.22 4.38
N TRP A 380 6.55 18.41 4.86
CA TRP A 380 5.35 18.93 5.51
C TRP A 380 5.64 19.60 6.85
N ILE A 381 6.53 19.06 7.68
CA ILE A 381 6.95 19.69 8.93
C ILE A 381 7.64 21.03 8.63
N PHE A 382 8.56 21.05 7.66
CA PHE A 382 9.28 22.27 7.27
C PHE A 382 8.32 23.36 6.80
N PHE A 383 7.44 23.07 5.85
CA PHE A 383 6.48 24.05 5.34
C PHE A 383 5.40 24.40 6.35
N ALA A 384 5.05 23.50 7.27
CA ALA A 384 4.14 23.79 8.38
C ALA A 384 4.73 24.82 9.35
N LEU A 385 5.98 24.65 9.75
CA LEU A 385 6.69 25.60 10.61
C LEU A 385 6.93 26.93 9.89
N LEU A 386 7.33 26.86 8.62
CA LEU A 386 7.57 28.04 7.78
C LEU A 386 6.29 28.85 7.58
N TYR A 387 5.13 28.21 7.40
CA TYR A 387 3.86 28.93 7.32
C TYR A 387 3.38 29.40 8.70
N GLY A 388 3.36 28.49 9.68
CA GLY A 388 2.70 28.68 10.96
C GLY A 388 3.35 29.74 11.84
N ILE A 389 4.68 29.69 12.03
CA ILE A 389 5.37 30.61 12.94
C ILE A 389 5.23 32.08 12.46
N PRO A 390 5.53 32.42 11.19
CA PRO A 390 5.42 33.79 10.73
C PRO A 390 3.97 34.28 10.66
N SER A 391 3.00 33.38 10.44
CA SER A 391 1.57 33.75 10.43
C SER A 391 1.05 34.22 11.80
N LEU A 392 1.76 33.95 12.89
CA LEU A 392 1.44 34.51 14.22
C LEU A 392 1.74 36.00 14.33
N PHE A 393 2.57 36.55 13.44
CA PHE A 393 2.95 37.96 13.44
C PHE A 393 2.04 38.74 12.50
N SER A 394 1.31 39.72 13.05
CA SER A 394 0.37 40.54 12.27
C SER A 394 1.03 41.30 11.11
N GLN A 395 2.31 41.66 11.26
CA GLN A 395 3.08 42.34 10.21
C GLN A 395 3.28 41.44 8.99
N ILE A 396 3.49 40.14 9.19
CA ILE A 396 3.65 39.20 8.08
C ILE A 396 2.31 39.04 7.36
N THR A 397 1.23 38.82 8.09
CA THR A 397 -0.10 38.58 7.52
C THR A 397 -0.75 39.81 6.87
N THR A 398 -0.27 41.03 7.16
CA THR A 398 -0.80 42.26 6.57
C THR A 398 0.16 42.93 5.58
N LEU A 399 1.44 43.09 5.93
CA LEU A 399 2.42 43.82 5.11
C LEU A 399 3.16 42.89 4.14
N VAL A 400 3.68 41.75 4.62
CA VAL A 400 4.41 40.82 3.74
C VAL A 400 3.46 40.16 2.77
N ASP A 401 2.30 39.71 3.25
CA ASP A 401 1.27 39.04 2.45
C ASP A 401 0.73 39.90 1.29
N TYR A 402 0.84 41.22 1.38
CA TYR A 402 0.53 42.19 0.32
C TYR A 402 1.52 42.10 -0.86
N TYR A 403 2.81 41.91 -0.60
CA TYR A 403 3.87 41.82 -1.62
C TYR A 403 4.16 40.38 -2.04
N PHE A 404 4.15 39.47 -1.08
CA PHE A 404 4.46 38.05 -1.19
C PHE A 404 3.38 37.25 -0.44
N PRO A 405 2.44 36.62 -1.14
CA PRO A 405 1.35 35.89 -0.49
C PRO A 405 1.92 34.75 0.35
N TRP A 406 1.81 34.84 1.68
CA TRP A 406 2.49 33.93 2.59
C TRP A 406 2.00 32.49 2.46
N VAL A 407 0.74 32.31 2.03
CA VAL A 407 0.15 31.02 1.67
C VAL A 407 0.93 30.27 0.59
N MET A 408 1.75 30.95 -0.22
CA MET A 408 2.63 30.33 -1.23
C MET A 408 3.59 29.30 -0.62
N THR A 409 3.99 29.47 0.64
CA THR A 409 4.82 28.50 1.36
C THR A 409 4.18 27.11 1.38
N ILE A 410 2.89 27.01 1.70
CA ILE A 410 2.14 25.74 1.66
C ILE A 410 2.01 25.21 0.22
N LEU A 411 1.85 26.09 -0.76
CA LEU A 411 1.75 25.70 -2.17
C LEU A 411 3.08 25.12 -2.71
N PHE A 412 4.22 25.67 -2.28
CA PHE A 412 5.53 25.06 -2.56
C PHE A 412 5.65 23.67 -1.93
N GLY A 413 5.11 23.48 -0.72
CA GLY A 413 5.00 22.16 -0.10
C GLY A 413 4.18 21.17 -0.94
N CYS A 414 3.08 21.64 -1.55
CA CYS A 414 2.26 20.83 -2.46
C CYS A 414 3.00 20.47 -3.76
N ILE A 415 3.75 21.41 -4.35
CA ILE A 415 4.58 21.15 -5.54
C ILE A 415 5.66 20.11 -5.22
N ALA A 416 6.35 20.26 -4.08
CA ALA A 416 7.35 19.29 -3.63
C ALA A 416 6.75 17.90 -3.39
N ASP A 417 5.54 17.81 -2.80
CA ASP A 417 4.81 16.56 -2.66
C ASP A 417 4.47 15.94 -4.03
N LEU A 418 4.00 16.73 -5.00
CA LEU A 418 3.70 16.24 -6.35
C LEU A 418 4.95 15.68 -7.04
N ILE A 419 6.10 16.36 -6.90
CA ILE A 419 7.38 15.88 -7.42
C ILE A 419 7.73 14.52 -6.83
N MET A 420 7.68 14.40 -5.50
CA MET A 420 8.14 13.18 -4.82
C MET A 420 7.17 12.02 -4.94
N SER A 421 5.87 12.30 -4.96
CA SER A 421 4.83 11.27 -4.86
C SER A 421 4.30 10.81 -6.20
N CYS A 422 4.47 11.63 -7.24
CA CYS A 422 4.07 11.27 -8.60
C CYS A 422 5.25 11.31 -9.57
N PHE A 423 5.94 12.45 -9.71
CA PHE A 423 6.95 12.62 -10.76
C PHE A 423 8.12 11.64 -10.61
N VAL A 424 8.75 11.56 -9.43
CA VAL A 424 9.90 10.68 -9.18
C VAL A 424 9.53 9.20 -9.37
N PRO A 425 8.44 8.67 -8.79
CA PRO A 425 7.98 7.30 -9.05
C PRO A 425 7.69 7.00 -10.51
N VAL A 426 7.05 7.94 -11.21
CA VAL A 426 6.68 7.77 -12.61
C VAL A 426 7.92 7.80 -13.47
N PHE A 427 8.78 8.81 -13.39
CA PHE A 427 9.85 9.00 -14.38
C PHE A 427 11.20 8.40 -13.96
N ILE A 428 11.54 8.41 -12.67
CA ILE A 428 12.87 8.03 -12.19
C ILE A 428 12.91 6.56 -11.80
N TYR A 429 12.05 6.11 -10.87
CA TYR A 429 12.13 4.75 -10.32
C TYR A 429 11.80 3.65 -11.33
N GLN A 430 11.09 3.98 -12.41
CA GLN A 430 10.77 3.05 -13.47
C GLN A 430 11.76 3.05 -14.63
N LYS A 431 12.79 3.90 -14.60
CA LYS A 431 13.79 3.97 -15.69
C LYS A 431 14.76 2.77 -15.68
N VAL A 432 14.64 1.84 -14.73
CA VAL A 432 15.46 0.61 -14.65
C VAL A 432 15.46 -0.10 -16.01
N ASP A 433 16.63 -0.11 -16.64
CA ASP A 433 16.92 -0.32 -18.07
C ASP A 433 15.94 -1.25 -18.79
N ARG A 434 15.07 -0.64 -19.61
CA ARG A 434 14.18 -1.39 -20.51
C ARG A 434 14.93 -2.01 -21.68
N GLY A 435 16.00 -1.35 -22.17
CA GLY A 435 16.76 -1.81 -23.33
C GLY A 435 17.36 -3.20 -23.13
N LYS A 436 17.82 -3.51 -21.93
CA LYS A 436 18.39 -4.83 -21.60
C LYS A 436 17.32 -5.89 -21.35
N ARG A 437 16.19 -5.51 -20.73
CA ARG A 437 15.11 -6.46 -20.38
C ARG A 437 14.40 -7.04 -21.59
N ASP A 438 14.10 -6.22 -22.59
CA ASP A 438 13.40 -6.72 -23.77
C ASP A 438 14.31 -7.64 -24.60
N MET A 439 15.62 -7.36 -24.65
CA MET A 439 16.63 -8.24 -25.25
C MET A 439 16.77 -9.57 -24.48
N GLU A 440 16.77 -9.54 -23.14
CA GLU A 440 16.91 -10.74 -22.30
C GLU A 440 15.66 -11.63 -22.34
N ILE A 441 14.46 -11.05 -22.44
CA ILE A 441 13.22 -11.82 -22.65
C ILE A 441 13.22 -12.47 -24.04
N GLU A 442 13.69 -11.76 -25.07
CA GLU A 442 13.78 -12.29 -26.43
C GLU A 442 14.82 -13.42 -26.52
N LEU A 443 15.96 -13.28 -25.83
CA LEU A 443 16.96 -14.35 -25.67
C LEU A 443 16.40 -15.56 -24.90
N ALA A 444 15.71 -15.34 -23.78
CA ALA A 444 15.08 -16.41 -23.00
C ALA A 444 13.98 -17.15 -23.77
N SER A 445 13.33 -16.48 -24.74
CA SER A 445 12.28 -17.07 -25.56
C SER A 445 12.78 -17.76 -26.83
N SER A 446 13.93 -17.35 -27.39
CA SER A 446 14.24 -17.67 -28.78
C SER A 446 15.16 -18.86 -29.01
N ASN A 447 16.09 -19.25 -28.11
CA ASN A 447 16.97 -20.39 -28.42
C ASN A 447 17.57 -21.10 -27.20
N ASN A 448 17.40 -22.43 -27.16
CA ASN A 448 18.04 -23.46 -26.32
C ASN A 448 17.50 -23.70 -24.89
N SER A 449 16.73 -24.80 -24.80
CA SER A 449 16.19 -25.48 -23.62
C SER A 449 17.24 -26.06 -22.64
N LYS A 450 18.46 -25.52 -22.58
CA LYS A 450 19.55 -26.03 -21.74
C LYS A 450 20.41 -24.96 -21.05
N GLU A 451 20.25 -23.67 -21.35
CA GLU A 451 20.80 -22.66 -20.46
C GLU A 451 19.91 -22.57 -19.23
N ASP A 452 20.41 -23.12 -18.11
CA ASP A 452 19.73 -23.16 -16.83
C ASP A 452 19.12 -21.79 -16.49
N ASN A 453 17.79 -21.75 -16.32
CA ASN A 453 17.11 -20.58 -15.81
C ASN A 453 17.84 -20.10 -14.54
N VAL A 454 18.42 -18.91 -14.59
CA VAL A 454 19.26 -18.35 -13.51
C VAL A 454 18.47 -18.29 -12.20
N ILE A 455 17.16 -18.02 -12.28
CA ILE A 455 16.26 -18.05 -11.13
C ILE A 455 16.21 -19.47 -10.54
N ARG A 456 16.09 -20.50 -11.37
CA ARG A 456 16.10 -21.89 -10.92
C ARG A 456 17.41 -22.26 -10.21
N LYS A 457 18.57 -21.82 -10.73
CA LYS A 457 19.88 -22.00 -10.05
C LYS A 457 19.90 -21.40 -8.64
N ILE A 458 19.29 -20.22 -8.47
CA ILE A 458 19.20 -19.56 -7.17
C ILE A 458 18.21 -20.29 -6.25
N LEU A 459 17.06 -20.70 -6.77
CA LEU A 459 16.01 -21.36 -5.99
C LEU A 459 16.40 -22.79 -5.55
N THR A 460 17.23 -23.48 -6.33
CA THR A 460 17.75 -24.82 -5.96
C THR A 460 18.91 -24.76 -4.97
N ASN A 461 19.69 -23.67 -4.96
CA ASN A 461 20.74 -23.48 -3.96
C ASN A 461 20.15 -22.98 -2.63
N SER A 462 20.30 -23.76 -1.55
CA SER A 462 19.66 -23.46 -0.25
C SER A 462 20.03 -22.09 0.34
N LYS A 463 21.31 -21.70 0.26
CA LYS A 463 21.82 -20.41 0.76
C LYS A 463 21.21 -19.25 -0.03
N TRP A 464 21.31 -19.32 -1.36
CA TRP A 464 20.85 -18.26 -2.25
C TRP A 464 19.32 -18.15 -2.27
N ASN A 465 18.62 -19.28 -2.19
CA ASN A 465 17.18 -19.32 -2.04
C ASN A 465 16.71 -18.64 -0.75
N ALA A 466 17.34 -18.92 0.39
CA ALA A 466 16.99 -18.28 1.65
C ALA A 466 17.20 -16.75 1.60
N LEU A 467 18.31 -16.32 0.98
CA LEU A 467 18.61 -14.91 0.78
C LEU A 467 17.63 -14.24 -0.19
N PHE A 468 17.27 -14.91 -1.29
CA PHE A 468 16.32 -14.43 -2.27
C PHE A 468 14.90 -14.38 -1.71
N LEU A 469 14.49 -15.35 -0.90
CA LEU A 469 13.22 -15.32 -0.18
C LEU A 469 13.19 -14.17 0.84
N GLN A 470 14.28 -13.92 1.58
CA GLN A 470 14.37 -12.77 2.48
C GLN A 470 14.30 -11.43 1.73
N PHE A 471 14.91 -11.37 0.54
CA PHE A 471 14.80 -10.23 -0.36
C PHE A 471 13.36 -10.04 -0.84
N SER A 472 12.72 -11.13 -1.29
CA SER A 472 11.32 -11.15 -1.76
C SER A 472 10.32 -10.77 -0.68
N GLU A 473 10.57 -11.17 0.58
CA GLU A 473 9.83 -10.71 1.76
C GLU A 473 9.94 -9.19 1.87
N LYS A 474 11.15 -8.61 1.82
CA LYS A 474 11.34 -7.16 1.89
C LYS A 474 10.74 -6.43 0.66
N SER A 475 10.56 -7.14 -0.44
CA SER A 475 9.94 -6.62 -1.67
C SER A 475 8.41 -6.73 -1.70
N PHE A 476 7.76 -7.33 -0.69
CA PHE A 476 6.32 -7.64 -0.66
C PHE A 476 5.86 -8.57 -1.80
N ALA A 477 6.75 -9.45 -2.28
CA ALA A 477 6.52 -10.35 -3.42
C ALA A 477 7.09 -11.75 -3.16
N SER A 478 6.77 -12.32 -2.00
CA SER A 478 7.29 -13.61 -1.53
C SER A 478 6.45 -14.81 -1.97
N GLU A 479 5.21 -14.56 -2.37
CA GLU A 479 4.23 -15.56 -2.79
C GLU A 479 4.72 -16.44 -3.95
N ASP A 480 5.36 -15.87 -4.97
CA ASP A 480 5.87 -16.62 -6.12
C ASP A 480 6.99 -17.59 -5.72
N VAL A 481 7.91 -17.15 -4.85
CA VAL A 481 9.00 -18.00 -4.32
C VAL A 481 8.42 -19.14 -3.49
N MET A 482 7.47 -18.83 -2.59
CA MET A 482 6.85 -19.84 -1.73
C MET A 482 6.03 -20.85 -2.52
N MET A 483 5.29 -20.41 -3.54
CA MET A 483 4.55 -21.30 -4.45
C MET A 483 5.51 -22.22 -5.19
N TRP A 484 6.62 -21.69 -5.71
CA TRP A 484 7.60 -22.49 -6.43
C TRP A 484 8.11 -23.65 -5.57
N HIS A 485 8.43 -23.40 -4.30
CA HIS A 485 8.82 -24.46 -3.35
C HIS A 485 7.71 -25.46 -3.07
N ALA A 486 6.47 -25.00 -2.92
CA ALA A 486 5.33 -25.89 -2.72
C ALA A 486 5.11 -26.83 -3.91
N VAL A 487 5.33 -26.35 -5.15
CA VAL A 487 5.26 -27.17 -6.36
C VAL A 487 6.41 -28.19 -6.42
N GLU A 488 7.62 -27.80 -6.06
CA GLU A 488 8.76 -28.74 -6.01
C GLU A 488 8.56 -29.84 -4.95
N GLN A 489 7.96 -29.51 -3.80
CA GLN A 489 7.55 -30.51 -2.81
C GLN A 489 6.46 -31.43 -3.39
N PHE A 490 5.45 -30.86 -4.04
CA PHE A 490 4.36 -31.62 -4.67
C PHE A 490 4.85 -32.64 -5.69
N LYS A 491 5.86 -32.28 -6.51
CA LYS A 491 6.49 -33.19 -7.48
C LYS A 491 7.21 -34.38 -6.85
N LYS A 492 7.76 -34.20 -5.63
CA LYS A 492 8.49 -35.25 -4.91
C LYS A 492 7.56 -36.26 -4.22
N VAL A 493 6.29 -35.92 -4.01
CA VAL A 493 5.33 -36.80 -3.33
C VAL A 493 4.94 -37.98 -4.22
N THR A 494 5.28 -39.20 -3.76
CA THR A 494 4.93 -40.45 -4.43
C THR A 494 3.56 -40.99 -4.02
N SER A 495 3.12 -40.75 -2.78
CA SER A 495 1.82 -41.19 -2.26
C SER A 495 0.66 -40.39 -2.85
N GLU A 496 -0.28 -41.06 -3.50
CA GLU A 496 -1.45 -40.41 -4.14
C GLU A 496 -2.34 -39.69 -3.12
N LYS A 497 -2.60 -40.29 -1.95
CA LYS A 497 -3.40 -39.67 -0.88
C LYS A 497 -2.78 -38.36 -0.40
N LEU A 498 -1.46 -38.36 -0.18
CA LEU A 498 -0.73 -37.17 0.24
C LEU A 498 -0.66 -36.13 -0.89
N ARG A 499 -0.50 -36.57 -2.15
CA ARG A 499 -0.54 -35.71 -3.33
C ARG A 499 -1.87 -34.97 -3.45
N ILE A 500 -3.00 -35.67 -3.28
CA ILE A 500 -4.34 -35.05 -3.27
C ILE A 500 -4.46 -34.04 -2.13
N GLU A 501 -3.98 -34.36 -0.92
CA GLU A 501 -4.00 -33.43 0.21
C GLU A 501 -3.20 -32.15 -0.08
N LEU A 502 -1.97 -32.30 -0.58
CA LEU A 502 -1.09 -31.20 -0.92
C LEU A 502 -1.62 -30.38 -2.10
N PHE A 503 -2.23 -31.03 -3.10
CA PHE A 503 -2.92 -30.37 -4.21
C PHE A 503 -4.01 -29.42 -3.71
N LEU A 504 -4.93 -29.91 -2.86
CA LEU A 504 -6.01 -29.10 -2.29
C LEU A 504 -5.44 -27.93 -1.48
N LYS A 505 -4.40 -28.19 -0.69
CA LYS A 505 -3.70 -27.20 0.13
C LYS A 505 -3.05 -26.08 -0.69
N ILE A 506 -2.35 -26.43 -1.77
CA ILE A 506 -1.75 -25.47 -2.71
C ILE A 506 -2.85 -24.61 -3.34
N CYS A 507 -3.94 -25.23 -3.80
CA CYS A 507 -5.05 -24.50 -4.40
C CYS A 507 -5.68 -23.50 -3.41
N ASP A 508 -5.94 -23.91 -2.17
CA ASP A 508 -6.51 -23.06 -1.12
C ASP A 508 -5.57 -21.93 -0.67
N THR A 509 -4.26 -22.14 -0.78
CA THR A 509 -3.24 -21.18 -0.31
C THR A 509 -2.86 -20.14 -1.37
N TYR A 510 -2.78 -20.56 -2.64
CA TYR A 510 -2.19 -19.74 -3.73
C TYR A 510 -3.12 -19.45 -4.90
N LEU A 511 -4.02 -20.38 -5.26
CA LEU A 511 -4.77 -20.29 -6.52
C LEU A 511 -6.21 -19.82 -6.34
N ARG A 512 -6.86 -20.08 -5.22
CA ARG A 512 -8.25 -19.67 -5.00
C ARG A 512 -8.36 -18.14 -4.97
N ILE A 513 -9.45 -17.58 -5.50
CA ILE A 513 -9.72 -16.15 -5.37
C ILE A 513 -9.88 -15.84 -3.87
N GLY A 514 -9.17 -14.84 -3.38
CA GLY A 514 -9.15 -14.53 -1.95
C GLY A 514 -8.24 -15.44 -1.12
N ALA A 515 -7.47 -16.35 -1.75
CA ALA A 515 -6.48 -17.17 -1.05
C ALA A 515 -5.46 -16.29 -0.31
N PRO A 516 -4.92 -16.68 0.86
CA PRO A 516 -4.04 -15.85 1.67
C PRO A 516 -2.78 -15.39 0.90
N LEU A 517 -2.21 -16.28 0.10
CA LEU A 517 -1.06 -16.07 -0.78
C LEU A 517 -1.48 -16.07 -2.25
N GLU A 518 -2.67 -15.54 -2.56
CA GLU A 518 -3.17 -15.44 -3.93
C GLU A 518 -2.12 -14.87 -4.87
N LEU A 519 -1.80 -15.64 -5.91
CA LEU A 519 -0.83 -15.28 -6.92
C LEU A 519 -1.42 -14.28 -7.93
N ASN A 520 -0.59 -13.35 -8.37
CA ASN A 520 -0.94 -12.43 -9.45
C ASN A 520 -0.64 -13.07 -10.82
N ILE A 521 -1.47 -14.02 -11.24
CA ILE A 521 -1.32 -14.77 -12.50
C ILE A 521 -2.57 -14.66 -13.38
N PRO A 522 -2.44 -14.66 -14.73
CA PRO A 522 -3.59 -14.76 -15.62
C PRO A 522 -4.13 -16.17 -15.56
N ARG A 523 -5.26 -16.32 -14.85
CA ARG A 523 -5.85 -17.63 -14.58
C ARG A 523 -6.06 -18.45 -15.86
N LYS A 524 -6.59 -17.83 -16.92
CA LYS A 524 -6.90 -18.50 -18.20
C LYS A 524 -5.67 -19.06 -18.91
N ASP A 525 -4.59 -18.30 -18.97
CA ASP A 525 -3.43 -18.65 -19.81
C ASP A 525 -2.56 -19.75 -19.18
N PHE A 526 -2.60 -19.89 -17.85
CA PHE A 526 -1.79 -20.85 -17.10
C PHE A 526 -2.55 -22.08 -16.58
N GLY A 527 -3.72 -22.38 -17.17
CA GLY A 527 -4.48 -23.60 -16.86
C GLY A 527 -5.13 -23.62 -15.48
N VAL A 528 -5.33 -22.45 -14.85
CA VAL A 528 -5.94 -22.37 -13.52
C VAL A 528 -7.42 -22.82 -13.53
N PRO A 529 -8.26 -22.54 -14.55
CA PRO A 529 -9.63 -23.06 -14.60
C PRO A 529 -9.70 -24.59 -14.49
N GLU A 530 -8.83 -25.29 -15.19
CA GLU A 530 -8.74 -26.76 -15.22
C GLU A 530 -8.32 -27.30 -13.84
N ILE A 531 -7.29 -26.67 -13.25
CA ILE A 531 -6.84 -26.97 -11.88
C ILE A 531 -8.00 -26.76 -10.87
N MET A 532 -8.72 -25.66 -10.99
CA MET A 532 -9.84 -25.33 -10.08
C MET A 532 -11.07 -26.23 -10.27
N ALA A 533 -11.30 -26.73 -11.49
CA ALA A 533 -12.34 -27.72 -11.76
C ALA A 533 -12.00 -29.06 -11.08
N LEU A 534 -10.75 -29.51 -11.17
CA LEU A 534 -10.26 -30.69 -10.47
C LEU A 534 -10.33 -30.52 -8.95
N TYR A 535 -9.92 -29.35 -8.44
CA TYR A 535 -10.03 -28.98 -7.02
C TYR A 535 -11.46 -29.10 -6.51
N THR A 536 -12.44 -28.57 -7.24
CA THR A 536 -13.85 -28.62 -6.85
C THR A 536 -14.37 -30.06 -6.81
N SER A 537 -13.99 -30.87 -7.79
CA SER A 537 -14.36 -32.29 -7.88
C SER A 537 -13.80 -33.12 -6.72
N LEU A 538 -12.51 -32.95 -6.41
CA LEU A 538 -11.85 -33.64 -5.29
C LEU A 538 -12.44 -33.21 -3.92
N ARG A 539 -12.78 -31.93 -3.76
CA ARG A 539 -13.37 -31.42 -2.53
C ARG A 539 -14.79 -31.97 -2.31
N ALA A 540 -15.60 -32.06 -3.37
CA ALA A 540 -16.92 -32.67 -3.32
C ALA A 540 -16.86 -34.16 -2.94
N SER A 541 -15.92 -34.90 -3.54
CA SER A 541 -15.68 -36.31 -3.21
C SER A 541 -15.31 -36.53 -1.74
N ARG A 542 -14.43 -35.68 -1.17
CA ARG A 542 -14.11 -35.72 0.27
C ARG A 542 -15.31 -35.45 1.19
N GLN A 543 -16.18 -34.52 0.82
CA GLN A 543 -17.37 -34.20 1.62
C GLN A 543 -18.36 -35.37 1.65
N LEU A 544 -18.50 -36.11 0.55
CA LEU A 544 -19.33 -37.33 0.49
C LEU A 544 -18.74 -38.45 1.35
N SER A 545 -17.42 -38.67 1.26
CA SER A 545 -16.73 -39.68 2.08
C SER A 545 -16.86 -39.42 3.58
N ASN A 546 -16.80 -38.15 4.02
CA ASN A 546 -16.92 -37.82 5.44
C ASN A 546 -18.36 -37.96 5.99
N LYS A 547 -19.39 -37.82 5.14
CA LYS A 547 -20.79 -38.00 5.55
C LYS A 547 -21.18 -39.47 5.72
N GLY A 548 -20.53 -40.40 5.00
CA GLY A 548 -20.84 -41.83 5.02
C GLY A 548 -20.52 -42.56 6.34
N ASN A 549 -19.72 -41.96 7.22
CA ASN A 549 -19.29 -42.58 8.48
C ASN A 549 -20.05 -42.09 9.72
N SER A 550 -21.06 -41.22 9.55
CA SER A 550 -21.95 -40.86 10.66
C SER A 550 -23.20 -41.73 10.55
N PRO A 551 -23.44 -42.70 11.46
CA PRO A 551 -24.65 -43.50 11.49
C PRO A 551 -25.81 -42.59 11.86
N THR A 552 -26.35 -41.91 10.86
CA THR A 552 -27.57 -41.14 11.03
C THR A 552 -28.69 -42.15 11.02
N THR A 553 -29.12 -42.57 12.21
CA THR A 553 -30.38 -43.29 12.42
C THR A 553 -31.50 -42.37 11.95
N VAL A 554 -31.80 -42.40 10.65
CA VAL A 554 -32.95 -41.69 10.08
C VAL A 554 -34.19 -42.47 10.50
N THR A 555 -34.81 -42.08 11.62
CA THR A 555 -36.17 -42.50 11.95
C THR A 555 -37.10 -41.85 10.93
N LEU A 556 -37.50 -42.60 9.90
CA LEU A 556 -38.51 -42.14 8.95
C LEU A 556 -39.87 -41.97 9.66
N PRO A 557 -40.61 -40.87 9.42
CA PRO A 557 -42.02 -40.81 9.78
C PRO A 557 -42.82 -41.74 8.86
N PRO A 558 -43.89 -42.38 9.36
CA PRO A 558 -44.65 -43.34 8.58
C PRO A 558 -45.59 -42.65 7.58
N THR A 559 -45.73 -43.31 6.43
CA THR A 559 -46.89 -43.29 5.52
C THR A 559 -47.22 -42.00 4.75
N THR A 560 -47.02 -42.04 3.43
CA THR A 560 -48.17 -42.10 2.50
C THR A 560 -47.77 -42.81 1.21
N SER A 561 -48.55 -43.81 0.83
CA SER A 561 -48.36 -44.72 -0.29
C SER A 561 -48.63 -44.06 -1.63
N VAL A 562 -47.61 -43.99 -2.50
CA VAL A 562 -47.79 -43.90 -3.95
C VAL A 562 -46.92 -44.97 -4.60
N SER A 563 -47.58 -46.00 -5.09
CA SER A 563 -47.01 -46.98 -6.01
C SER A 563 -46.68 -46.32 -7.34
N VAL A 564 -45.54 -46.68 -7.95
CA VAL A 564 -45.41 -47.13 -9.36
C VAL A 564 -43.97 -46.94 -9.90
N PHE A 565 -43.49 -48.00 -10.56
CA PHE A 565 -42.22 -48.23 -11.27
C PHE A 565 -40.94 -48.40 -10.44
N ARG A 566 -40.81 -49.60 -9.89
CA ARG A 566 -39.55 -50.23 -9.48
C ARG A 566 -38.86 -50.78 -10.73
N THR A 567 -37.95 -50.01 -11.31
CA THR A 567 -37.00 -50.53 -12.30
C THR A 567 -35.82 -51.10 -11.51
N GLU A 568 -35.67 -52.42 -11.53
CA GLU A 568 -34.50 -53.12 -10.99
C GLU A 568 -33.26 -52.74 -11.82
N VAL A 569 -32.59 -51.66 -11.43
CA VAL A 569 -31.24 -51.37 -11.91
C VAL A 569 -30.29 -52.22 -11.08
N SER A 570 -29.82 -53.29 -11.72
CA SER A 570 -28.71 -54.14 -11.27
C SER A 570 -27.64 -53.32 -10.57
N GLU A 571 -27.40 -53.66 -9.31
CA GLU A 571 -26.35 -53.18 -8.39
C GLU A 571 -24.96 -53.61 -8.90
N LYS A 572 -24.58 -53.18 -10.11
CA LYS A 572 -23.19 -53.32 -10.58
C LYS A 572 -22.38 -52.26 -9.85
N SER A 573 -21.48 -52.72 -8.99
CA SER A 573 -20.50 -51.92 -8.26
C SER A 573 -19.95 -50.79 -9.12
N ALA A 574 -20.48 -49.58 -8.90
CA ALA A 574 -19.95 -48.39 -9.52
C ALA A 574 -18.61 -48.11 -8.85
N ILE A 575 -17.55 -48.69 -9.42
CA ILE A 575 -16.16 -48.38 -9.08
C ILE A 575 -16.04 -46.87 -9.27
N SER A 576 -16.02 -46.14 -8.14
CA SER A 576 -15.84 -44.70 -8.16
C SER A 576 -14.55 -44.42 -8.92
N PRO A 577 -14.58 -43.64 -10.02
CA PRO A 577 -13.40 -43.41 -10.82
C PRO A 577 -12.32 -42.79 -9.93
N THR A 578 -11.18 -43.49 -9.78
CA THR A 578 -10.04 -43.01 -9.01
C THR A 578 -9.50 -41.76 -9.70
N ILE A 579 -9.73 -40.59 -9.10
CA ILE A 579 -9.28 -39.30 -9.65
C ILE A 579 -7.77 -39.17 -9.36
N LEU A 580 -6.95 -39.47 -10.36
CA LEU A 580 -5.49 -39.32 -10.29
C LEU A 580 -5.08 -37.86 -10.52
N VAL A 581 -4.27 -37.30 -9.62
CA VAL A 581 -3.66 -35.97 -9.78
C VAL A 581 -2.27 -36.10 -10.38
N ALA A 582 -2.08 -35.53 -11.58
CA ALA A 582 -0.81 -35.56 -12.30
C ALA A 582 0.27 -34.72 -11.56
N PRO A 583 1.53 -35.20 -11.47
CA PRO A 583 2.61 -34.49 -10.76
C PRO A 583 3.04 -33.17 -11.44
N ASN A 584 2.79 -33.04 -12.75
CA ASN A 584 3.12 -31.87 -13.56
C ASN A 584 1.96 -30.87 -13.68
N ILE A 585 0.87 -31.04 -12.92
CA ILE A 585 -0.33 -30.20 -13.04
C ILE A 585 -0.08 -28.71 -12.78
N PHE A 586 0.96 -28.37 -12.00
CA PHE A 586 1.32 -27.00 -11.67
C PHE A 586 2.48 -26.43 -12.52
N ASP A 587 3.00 -27.15 -13.52
CA ASP A 587 4.20 -26.71 -14.26
C ASP A 587 4.00 -25.35 -14.94
N ARG A 588 2.84 -25.12 -15.55
CA ARG A 588 2.51 -23.82 -16.17
C ARG A 588 2.48 -22.69 -15.15
N VAL A 589 1.87 -22.94 -13.98
CA VAL A 589 1.82 -21.96 -12.89
C VAL A 589 3.23 -21.68 -12.35
N GLN A 590 4.06 -22.71 -12.20
CA GLN A 590 5.44 -22.57 -11.73
C GLN A 590 6.28 -21.73 -12.69
N ILE A 591 6.15 -21.93 -14.00
CA ILE A 591 6.80 -21.10 -15.04
C ILE A 591 6.34 -19.64 -14.92
N CYS A 592 5.04 -19.41 -14.65
CA CYS A 592 4.53 -18.06 -14.42
C CYS A 592 5.16 -17.41 -13.18
N CYS A 593 5.33 -18.16 -12.08
CA CYS A 593 6.01 -17.66 -10.89
C CYS A 593 7.48 -17.32 -11.20
N GLU A 594 8.20 -18.15 -11.96
CA GLU A 594 9.56 -17.85 -12.44
C GLU A 594 9.59 -16.54 -13.24
N HIS A 595 8.62 -16.32 -14.13
CA HIS A 595 8.50 -15.08 -14.89
C HIS A 595 8.21 -13.86 -13.98
N ASN A 596 7.27 -13.99 -13.03
CA ASN A 596 6.93 -12.94 -12.07
C ASN A 596 8.13 -12.56 -11.18
N MET A 597 8.99 -13.54 -10.86
CA MET A 597 10.20 -13.33 -10.07
C MET A 597 11.28 -12.52 -10.80
N LEU A 598 11.24 -12.36 -12.14
CA LEU A 598 12.28 -11.66 -12.91
C LEU A 598 12.54 -10.22 -12.44
N ASP A 599 11.51 -9.40 -12.20
CA ASP A 599 11.72 -8.01 -11.75
C ASP A 599 12.39 -7.95 -10.37
N ASN A 600 12.00 -8.87 -9.48
CA ASN A 600 12.58 -8.98 -8.15
C ASN A 600 14.02 -9.53 -8.23
N TYR A 601 14.27 -10.49 -9.14
CA TYR A 601 15.58 -11.04 -9.41
C TYR A 601 16.55 -9.99 -9.96
N THR A 602 16.19 -9.19 -10.96
CA THR A 602 17.08 -8.14 -11.51
C THR A 602 17.56 -7.17 -10.43
N ARG A 603 16.72 -6.86 -9.44
CA ARG A 603 17.08 -5.99 -8.31
C ARG A 603 17.96 -6.70 -7.29
N PHE A 604 17.64 -7.96 -7.03
CA PHE A 604 18.47 -8.82 -6.20
C PHE A 604 19.87 -8.93 -6.78
N GLU A 605 19.98 -9.22 -8.08
CA GLU A 605 21.24 -9.26 -8.81
C GLU A 605 21.98 -7.93 -8.75
N ALA A 606 21.31 -6.79 -8.92
CA ALA A 606 21.95 -5.49 -8.84
C ALA A 606 22.67 -5.24 -7.49
N ILE A 607 22.18 -5.85 -6.40
CA ILE A 607 22.76 -5.75 -5.06
C ILE A 607 23.83 -6.83 -4.83
N TYR A 608 23.59 -8.04 -5.32
CA TYR A 608 24.41 -9.23 -5.02
C TYR A 608 25.27 -9.72 -6.20
N SER A 609 25.39 -8.94 -7.28
CA SER A 609 26.03 -9.34 -8.55
C SER A 609 27.42 -9.94 -8.37
N LYS A 610 28.27 -9.30 -7.58
CA LYS A 610 29.65 -9.78 -7.32
C LYS A 610 29.66 -11.16 -6.65
N GLN A 611 28.75 -11.39 -5.71
CA GLN A 611 28.66 -12.64 -4.94
C GLN A 611 28.00 -13.76 -5.76
N LEU A 612 26.99 -13.42 -6.57
CA LEU A 612 26.36 -14.35 -7.51
C LEU A 612 27.35 -14.84 -8.57
N ALA A 613 28.16 -13.93 -9.11
CA ALA A 613 29.21 -14.28 -10.06
C ALA A 613 30.26 -15.22 -9.45
N SER A 614 30.72 -14.95 -8.22
CA SER A 614 31.75 -15.77 -7.58
C SER A 614 31.26 -17.14 -7.11
N GLU A 615 30.01 -17.26 -6.65
CA GLU A 615 29.52 -18.50 -6.03
C GLU A 615 28.70 -19.38 -6.96
N LEU A 616 28.00 -18.81 -7.95
CA LEU A 616 27.10 -19.54 -8.86
C LEU A 616 27.53 -19.46 -10.33
N ASN A 617 28.67 -18.82 -10.63
CA ASN A 617 29.12 -18.54 -12.00
C ASN A 617 28.07 -17.81 -12.86
N ILE A 618 27.23 -16.98 -12.21
CA ILE A 618 26.26 -16.14 -12.90
C ILE A 618 26.97 -14.83 -13.24
N THR A 619 27.54 -14.75 -14.44
CA THR A 619 28.14 -13.51 -14.93
C THR A 619 27.05 -12.50 -15.17
N SER A 620 27.11 -11.37 -14.46
CA SER A 620 26.14 -10.29 -14.67
C SER A 620 26.24 -9.80 -16.11
N SER A 621 25.10 -9.67 -16.79
CA SER A 621 24.99 -9.22 -18.19
C SER A 621 25.26 -7.71 -18.37
N ARG A 622 26.10 -7.13 -17.50
CA ARG A 622 26.30 -5.68 -17.41
C ARG A 622 27.20 -5.11 -18.49
#